data_AF-A0A7J8VNA0-F1
#
_entry.id   AF-A0A7J8VNA0-F1
#
_cell.length_a   1.000
_cell.length_b   1.000
_cell.length_c   1.000
_cell.angle_alpha   90.00
_cell.angle_beta   90.00
_cell.angle_gamma   90.00
#
_symmetry.space_group_name_H-M   'P 1'
#
loop_
_entity.id
_entity.type
_entity.pdbx_description
1 polymer ?
#
loop_
_entity_poly.entity_id
_entity_poly.type
_entity_poly.pdbx_seq_one_letter_code
_entity_poly.pdbx_strand_id
1 'polypeptide(L)'
;MNIENDYFLLKFQSKQDCEKALSEGPWTIFGQYLTVQPWTLAFDPTQAYPSVVMAWIRFPALPSYLYNRKIITEIRELVGKVVKLDMNTDSRVRGQFA
;
A
#
# COMPACT_ATOMS: atom_id res chain seq x y z
N MET A 1 11.88 3.29 -16.88
CA MET A 1 12.36 2.43 -17.99
C MET A 1 11.36 1.32 -18.17
N ASN A 2 10.84 1.10 -19.39
CA ASN A 2 9.99 -0.06 -19.66
C ASN A 2 10.85 -1.31 -19.59
N ILE A 3 10.40 -2.34 -18.87
CA ILE A 3 11.06 -3.64 -18.85
C ILE A 3 10.41 -4.51 -19.93
N GLU A 4 9.25 -5.11 -19.62
CA GLU A 4 8.41 -5.98 -20.47
C GLU A 4 7.18 -6.39 -19.63
N ASN A 5 6.15 -7.00 -20.24
CA ASN A 5 4.93 -7.49 -19.54
C ASN A 5 4.24 -6.45 -18.62
N ASP A 6 4.09 -5.21 -19.11
CA ASP A 6 3.49 -4.09 -18.38
C ASP A 6 4.20 -3.72 -17.06
N TYR A 7 5.46 -4.13 -16.89
CA TYR A 7 6.30 -3.71 -15.77
C TYR A 7 7.14 -2.48 -16.10
N PHE A 8 7.18 -1.55 -15.15
CA PHE A 8 7.93 -0.30 -15.26
C PHE A 8 8.91 -0.15 -14.11
N LEU A 9 10.16 0.17 -14.42
CA LEU A 9 11.15 0.53 -13.41
C LEU A 9 11.18 2.05 -13.20
N LEU A 10 10.95 2.46 -11.95
CA LEU A 10 11.02 3.84 -11.49
C LEU A 10 12.28 4.03 -10.64
N LYS A 11 13.07 5.06 -10.95
CA LYS A 11 14.23 5.46 -10.15
C LYS A 11 13.95 6.83 -9.54
N PHE A 12 13.82 6.86 -8.22
CA PHE A 12 13.62 8.10 -7.47
C PHE A 12 14.97 8.72 -7.10
N GLN A 13 15.03 10.06 -7.08
CA GLN A 13 16.20 10.80 -6.59
C GLN A 13 16.17 10.98 -5.08
N SER A 14 14.96 11.16 -4.52
CA SER A 14 14.73 11.27 -3.09
C SER A 14 14.22 9.96 -2.52
N LYS A 15 14.82 9.53 -1.40
CA LYS A 15 14.31 8.41 -0.61
C LYS A 15 12.88 8.68 -0.11
N GLN A 16 12.58 9.93 0.24
CA GLN A 16 11.27 10.31 0.73
C GLN A 16 10.20 10.11 -0.36
N ASP A 17 10.48 10.46 -1.61
CA ASP A 17 9.53 10.28 -2.71
C ASP A 17 9.30 8.79 -3.01
N CYS A 18 10.35 7.96 -2.89
CA CYS A 18 10.24 6.52 -3.00
C CYS A 18 9.35 5.93 -1.89
N GLU A 19 9.55 6.36 -0.64
CA GLU A 19 8.72 5.94 0.50
C GLU A 19 7.27 6.37 0.34
N LYS A 20 7.01 7.56 -0.20
CA LYS A 20 5.66 8.01 -0.54
C LYS A 20 5.03 7.13 -1.62
N ALA A 21 5.75 6.88 -2.72
CA ALA A 21 5.29 6.00 -3.79
C ALA A 21 4.96 4.58 -3.29
N LEU A 22 5.71 4.06 -2.33
CA LEU A 22 5.45 2.73 -1.76
C LEU A 22 4.31 2.70 -0.75
N SER A 23 4.00 3.84 -0.10
CA SER A 23 3.24 3.86 1.15
C SER A 23 2.09 4.85 1.23
N GLU A 24 1.78 5.60 0.18
CA GLU A 24 0.69 6.60 0.18
C GLU A 24 -0.56 6.21 -0.62
N GLY A 25 -0.59 5.04 -1.28
CA GLY A 25 -1.88 4.51 -1.67
C GLY A 25 -1.87 3.39 -2.70
N PRO A 26 -3.07 2.85 -3.01
CA PRO A 26 -3.30 2.19 -4.27
C PRO A 26 -3.26 3.25 -5.37
N TRP A 27 -2.28 3.16 -6.25
CA TRP A 27 -2.11 4.08 -7.36
C TRP A 27 -3.10 3.74 -8.46
N THR A 28 -3.73 4.75 -9.04
CA THR A 28 -4.55 4.58 -10.23
C THR A 28 -4.08 5.53 -11.32
N ILE A 29 -3.93 5.01 -12.54
CA ILE A 29 -3.66 5.80 -13.73
C ILE A 29 -4.73 5.43 -14.76
N PHE A 30 -5.46 6.42 -15.25
CA PHE A 30 -6.60 6.22 -16.16
C PHE A 30 -7.63 5.17 -15.70
N GLY A 31 -7.86 5.08 -14.39
CA GLY A 31 -8.81 4.13 -13.80
C GLY A 31 -8.28 2.69 -13.66
N GLN A 32 -7.04 2.42 -14.06
CA GLN A 32 -6.38 1.13 -13.85
C GLN A 32 -5.55 1.16 -12.57
N TYR A 33 -5.66 0.11 -11.75
CA TYR A 33 -4.86 -0.03 -10.54
C TYR A 33 -3.42 -0.40 -10.89
N LEU A 34 -2.48 0.25 -10.21
CA LEU A 34 -1.07 -0.05 -10.29
C LEU A 34 -0.58 -0.66 -8.98
N THR A 35 0.15 -1.76 -9.12
CA THR A 35 0.90 -2.37 -8.04
C THR A 35 2.30 -1.78 -8.01
N VAL A 36 2.67 -1.15 -6.91
CA VAL A 36 4.03 -0.63 -6.69
C VAL A 36 4.72 -1.54 -5.68
N GLN A 37 5.94 -1.95 -5.98
CA GLN A 37 6.78 -2.75 -5.08
C GLN A 37 8.22 -2.27 -5.09
N PRO A 38 8.99 -2.49 -4.00
CA PRO A 38 10.43 -2.28 -4.02
C PRO A 38 11.08 -3.14 -5.10
N TRP A 39 12.07 -2.59 -5.81
CA TRP A 39 12.85 -3.39 -6.74
C TRP A 39 13.67 -4.45 -6.00
N THR A 40 13.75 -5.65 -6.57
CA THR A 40 14.50 -6.78 -6.03
C THR A 40 15.31 -7.45 -7.14
N LEU A 41 16.48 -8.01 -6.78
CA LEU A 41 17.32 -8.78 -7.69
C LEU A 41 16.63 -10.08 -8.17
N ALA A 42 15.67 -10.58 -7.40
CA ALA A 42 14.87 -11.76 -7.75
C ALA A 42 13.66 -11.42 -8.64
N PHE A 43 13.58 -10.19 -9.16
CA PHE A 43 12.48 -9.77 -10.00
C PHE A 43 12.61 -10.42 -11.38
N ASP A 44 11.58 -11.18 -11.76
CA ASP A 44 11.48 -11.85 -13.05
C ASP A 44 10.31 -11.24 -13.85
N PRO A 45 10.59 -10.45 -14.90
CA PRO A 45 9.54 -9.84 -15.72
C PRO A 45 8.76 -10.85 -16.55
N THR A 46 9.24 -12.09 -16.69
CA THR A 46 8.58 -13.13 -17.50
C THR A 46 7.41 -13.80 -16.77
N GLN A 47 7.27 -13.59 -15.46
CA GLN A 47 6.11 -14.05 -14.71
C GLN A 47 4.89 -13.21 -15.06
N ALA A 48 3.78 -13.89 -15.38
CA ALA A 48 2.51 -13.23 -15.70
C ALA A 48 1.92 -12.43 -14.52
N TYR A 49 2.29 -12.80 -13.29
CA TYR A 49 1.83 -12.14 -12.07
C TYR A 49 2.95 -12.08 -11.02
N PRO A 50 3.03 -11.00 -10.22
CA PRO A 50 3.98 -10.94 -9.13
C PRO A 50 3.62 -11.95 -8.03
N SER A 51 4.62 -12.65 -7.49
CA SER A 51 4.45 -13.63 -6.41
C SER A 51 4.05 -13.01 -5.07
N VAL A 52 4.37 -11.73 -4.86
CA VAL A 52 4.02 -10.95 -3.67
C VAL A 52 3.52 -9.59 -4.11
N VAL A 53 2.41 -9.14 -3.53
CA VAL A 53 1.80 -7.84 -3.84
C VAL A 53 1.57 -7.08 -2.55
N MET A 54 1.85 -5.78 -2.54
CA MET A 54 1.41 -4.91 -1.45
C MET A 54 -0.05 -4.55 -1.68
N ALA A 55 -0.92 -4.96 -0.75
CA ALA A 55 -2.34 -4.68 -0.80
C ALA A 55 -2.72 -3.66 0.28
N TRP A 56 -3.68 -2.79 -0.07
CA TRP A 56 -4.28 -1.85 0.84
C TRP A 56 -5.59 -2.41 1.37
N ILE A 57 -5.63 -2.69 2.67
CA ILE A 57 -6.83 -3.20 3.33
C ILE A 57 -7.48 -2.05 4.10
N ARG A 58 -8.74 -1.75 3.75
CA ARG A 58 -9.57 -0.77 4.47
C ARG A 58 -10.59 -1.53 5.31
N PHE A 59 -10.72 -1.14 6.57
CA PHE A 59 -11.77 -1.64 7.47
C PHE A 59 -12.87 -0.59 7.59
N PRO A 60 -13.87 -0.60 6.69
CA PRO A 60 -14.96 0.37 6.76
C PRO A 60 -15.73 0.20 8.06
N ALA A 61 -16.10 1.32 8.68
CA ALA A 61 -16.88 1.35 9.92
C ALA A 61 -16.27 0.61 11.11
N LEU A 62 -14.94 0.46 11.18
CA LEU A 62 -14.27 -0.01 12.39
C LEU A 62 -14.69 0.91 13.57
N PRO A 63 -15.31 0.38 14.64
CA PRO A 63 -15.71 1.21 15.77
C PRO A 63 -14.53 1.93 16.41
N SER A 64 -14.75 3.17 16.87
CA SER A 64 -13.68 4.02 17.46
C SER A 64 -12.96 3.36 18.63
N TYR A 65 -13.65 2.53 19.43
CA TYR A 65 -13.06 1.80 20.55
C TYR A 65 -12.08 0.69 20.11
N LEU A 66 -12.16 0.22 18.86
CA LEU A 66 -11.22 -0.73 18.27
C LEU A 66 -9.95 -0.04 17.73
N TYR A 67 -9.91 1.31 17.67
CA TYR A 67 -8.69 2.07 17.35
C TYR A 67 -7.70 2.15 18.53
N ASN A 68 -7.69 1.11 19.38
CA ASN A 68 -6.67 0.96 20.40
C ASN A 68 -5.43 0.35 19.75
N ARG A 69 -4.25 0.92 20.03
CA ARG A 69 -2.96 0.42 19.53
C ARG A 69 -2.79 -1.09 19.74
N LYS A 70 -3.28 -1.65 20.86
CA LYS A 70 -3.22 -3.10 21.13
C LYS A 70 -4.05 -3.90 20.12
N ILE A 71 -5.33 -3.55 19.97
CA ILE A 71 -6.27 -4.22 19.06
C ILE A 71 -5.79 -4.15 17.61
N ILE A 72 -5.32 -2.97 17.20
CA ILE A 72 -4.74 -2.76 15.87
C ILE A 72 -3.50 -3.65 15.65
N THR A 73 -2.67 -3.84 16.67
CA THR A 73 -1.48 -4.69 16.57
C THR A 73 -1.88 -6.15 16.40
N GLU A 74 -2.92 -6.62 17.10
CA GLU A 74 -3.49 -7.96 16.92
C GLU A 74 -4.09 -8.14 15.51
N ILE A 75 -4.86 -7.16 15.02
CA ILE A 75 -5.39 -7.17 13.64
C ILE A 75 -4.23 -7.26 12.63
N ARG A 76 -3.15 -6.51 12.85
CA ARG A 76 -1.93 -6.58 12.04
C ARG A 76 -1.36 -7.98 12.00
N GLU A 77 -1.19 -8.62 13.15
CA GLU A 77 -0.63 -9.97 13.25
C GLU A 77 -1.52 -11.01 12.55
N LEU A 78 -2.85 -10.85 12.62
CA LEU A 78 -3.81 -11.74 11.96
C LEU A 78 -3.80 -11.61 10.43
N VAL A 79 -3.68 -10.38 9.90
CA VAL A 79 -3.67 -10.13 8.44
C VAL A 79 -2.35 -10.54 7.80
N GLY A 80 -1.24 -10.41 8.55
CA GLY A 80 0.10 -10.80 8.11
C GLY A 80 1.12 -9.67 8.23
N LYS A 81 2.09 -9.62 7.31
CA LYS A 81 3.16 -8.60 7.36
C LYS A 81 2.64 -7.22 6.93
N VAL A 82 2.15 -6.44 7.88
CA VAL A 82 1.75 -5.04 7.64
C VAL A 82 2.98 -4.13 7.53
N VAL A 83 3.06 -3.41 6.40
CA VAL A 83 4.15 -2.46 6.06
C VAL A 83 3.91 -1.09 6.68
N LYS A 84 2.68 -0.58 6.60
CA LYS A 84 2.27 0.71 7.15
C LYS A 84 0.81 0.65 7.55
N LEU A 85 0.47 1.41 8.58
CA LEU A 85 -0.90 1.60 9.03
C LEU A 85 -1.26 3.08 8.83
N ASP A 86 -2.32 3.31 8.07
CA ASP A 86 -2.90 4.64 7.94
C ASP A 86 -3.82 4.89 9.15
N MET A 87 -3.25 5.45 10.21
CA MET A 87 -4.00 5.93 11.36
C MET A 87 -4.53 7.31 11.04
N ASN A 88 -5.57 7.37 10.21
CA ASN A 88 -6.27 8.62 9.94
C ASN A 88 -7.17 8.95 11.16
N THR A 89 -6.53 9.25 12.29
CA THR A 89 -7.18 9.50 13.58
C THR A 89 -6.54 10.71 14.26
N ASP A 90 -6.37 11.82 13.54
CA ASP A 90 -5.99 13.09 14.19
C ASP A 90 -6.96 14.25 13.94
N SER A 91 -8.02 14.02 13.17
CA SER A 91 -9.19 14.90 13.24
C SER A 91 -10.42 14.03 13.48
N ARG A 92 -11.14 14.29 14.57
CA ARG A 92 -12.45 13.69 14.87
C ARG A 92 -13.54 14.07 13.87
N VAL A 93 -13.17 14.49 12.66
CA VAL A 93 -14.08 14.90 11.61
C VAL A 93 -14.22 13.72 10.66
N ARG A 94 -15.25 12.93 10.92
CA ARG A 94 -15.79 11.96 9.98
C ARG A 94 -16.30 12.72 8.75
N GLY A 95 -15.41 13.01 7.80
CA GLY A 95 -15.79 13.51 6.49
C GLY A 95 -16.47 12.39 5.71
N GLN A 96 -17.79 12.49 5.53
CA GLN A 96 -18.48 11.74 4.49
C GLN A 96 -18.05 12.36 3.16
N PHE A 97 -17.30 11.60 2.35
CA PHE A 97 -17.16 11.95 0.93
C PHE A 97 -18.35 11.33 0.21
N ALA A 98 -19.16 12.20 -0.40
CA ALA A 98 -20.20 11.84 -1.37
C ALA A 98 -19.54 11.46 -2.70
#